data_AF-A0A7X7V5S0-F1
#
_entry.id   AF-A0A7X7V5S0-F1
#
_cell.length_a   1.000
_cell.length_b   1.000
_cell.length_c   1.000
_cell.angle_alpha   90.00
_cell.angle_beta   90.00
_cell.angle_gamma   90.00
#
_symmetry.space_group_name_H-M   'P 1'
#
loop_
_entity.id
_entity.type
_entity.pdbx_description
1 polymer ?
#
loop_
_entity_poly.entity_id
_entity_poly.type
_entity_poly.pdbx_seq_one_letter_code
_entity_poly.pdbx_strand_id
1 'polypeptide(L)'
;MSKVTFYRGQQLPLEMHKVRIIQKLTLLPIEQRLAAMEQAGHNTFLLQNADVFLDMLTDSGVNAMSQDQQAAMFTADDAYAGSATFTRLYDKVVELFGMPWFLPTHQGRAAENILSRALIRPGTAVPMNYHFTTTKAHVVENGGEVIEMIPPEGLE
;
A
#
# COMPACT_ATOMS: atom_id res chain seq x y z
N MET A 1 14.05 -22.61 -11.23
CA MET A 1 13.26 -22.71 -9.98
C MET A 1 13.27 -24.16 -9.51
N SER A 2 13.54 -24.40 -8.23
CA SER A 2 13.51 -25.73 -7.61
C SER A 2 12.10 -26.32 -7.72
N LYS A 3 11.94 -27.43 -8.46
CA LYS A 3 10.67 -28.15 -8.55
C LYS A 3 10.52 -29.04 -7.32
N VAL A 4 9.62 -28.68 -6.41
CA VAL A 4 9.21 -29.55 -5.30
C VAL A 4 7.89 -30.22 -5.68
N THR A 5 7.90 -31.54 -5.74
CA THR A 5 6.73 -32.35 -6.05
C THR A 5 6.03 -32.71 -4.75
N PHE A 6 4.84 -32.16 -4.51
CA PHE A 6 4.01 -32.54 -3.37
C PHE A 6 3.28 -33.87 -3.62
N TYR A 7 2.90 -34.57 -2.56
CA TYR A 7 2.15 -35.84 -2.63
C TYR A 7 0.89 -35.76 -3.52
N ARG A 8 0.25 -34.59 -3.60
CA ARG A 8 -0.93 -34.34 -4.46
C ARG A 8 -0.59 -34.03 -5.92
N GLY A 9 0.68 -34.11 -6.33
CA GLY A 9 1.16 -33.73 -7.67
C GLY A 9 1.11 -32.23 -7.96
N GLN A 10 0.60 -31.41 -7.04
CA GLN A 10 0.60 -29.96 -7.15
C GLN A 10 2.01 -29.41 -6.98
N GLN A 11 2.33 -28.38 -7.76
CA GLN A 11 3.50 -27.55 -7.57
C GLN A 11 3.07 -26.27 -6.85
N LEU A 12 3.45 -26.13 -5.59
CA LEU A 12 3.22 -24.91 -4.83
C LEU A 12 4.45 -23.99 -4.95
N PRO A 13 4.27 -22.67 -5.15
CA PRO A 13 5.37 -21.73 -5.06
C PRO A 13 5.98 -21.79 -3.66
N LEU A 14 7.30 -21.64 -3.59
CA LEU A 14 8.03 -21.59 -2.32
C LEU A 14 8.47 -20.16 -2.06
N GLU A 15 8.39 -19.75 -0.80
CA GLU A 15 8.95 -18.48 -0.35
C GLU A 15 10.47 -18.50 -0.55
N MET A 16 10.96 -17.61 -1.42
CA MET A 16 12.40 -17.46 -1.69
C MET A 16 13.09 -16.53 -0.67
N HIS A 17 12.54 -16.43 0.54
CA HIS A 17 13.06 -15.65 1.64
C HIS A 17 12.88 -16.41 2.96
N LYS A 18 13.71 -16.08 3.96
CA LYS A 18 13.62 -16.65 5.31
C LYS A 18 13.06 -15.60 6.26
N VAL A 19 12.21 -16.05 7.19
CA VAL A 19 11.75 -15.21 8.29
C VAL A 19 12.96 -14.80 9.14
N ARG A 20 13.12 -13.48 9.36
CA ARG A 20 14.26 -12.91 10.09
C ARG A 20 13.85 -12.22 11.39
N ILE A 21 12.81 -11.40 11.32
CA ILE A 21 12.20 -10.68 12.44
C ILE A 21 10.75 -11.15 12.53
N ILE A 22 10.27 -11.45 13.75
CA ILE A 22 8.91 -11.96 13.98
C ILE A 22 8.12 -11.01 14.89
N GLN A 23 6.82 -10.93 14.63
CA GLN A 23 5.84 -10.37 15.55
C GLN A 23 5.05 -11.50 16.19
N LYS A 24 4.91 -11.48 17.51
CA LYS A 24 4.13 -12.49 18.24
C LYS A 24 2.65 -12.30 17.92
N LEU A 25 1.97 -13.40 17.58
CA LEU A 25 0.52 -13.43 17.37
C LEU A 25 -0.17 -14.10 18.56
N THR A 26 -1.40 -13.67 18.83
CA THR A 26 -2.27 -14.28 19.83
C THR A 26 -3.61 -14.61 19.19
N LEU A 27 -3.99 -15.88 19.19
CA LEU A 27 -5.34 -16.28 18.80
C LEU A 27 -6.22 -16.29 20.05
N LEU A 28 -7.06 -15.26 20.20
CA LEU A 28 -8.01 -15.19 21.31
C LEU A 28 -9.07 -16.30 21.23
N PRO A 29 -9.61 -16.78 22.37
CA PRO A 29 -10.81 -17.62 22.40
C PRO A 29 -11.99 -16.98 21.65
N ILE A 30 -12.90 -17.79 21.13
CA ILE A 30 -14.00 -17.32 20.29
C ILE A 30 -14.91 -16.32 21.00
N GLU A 31 -15.12 -16.50 22.31
CA GLU A 31 -15.95 -15.65 23.15
C GLU A 31 -15.35 -14.25 23.29
N GLN A 32 -14.02 -14.16 23.41
CA GLN A 32 -13.32 -12.87 23.48
C GLN A 32 -13.34 -12.14 22.14
N ARG A 33 -13.22 -12.88 21.03
CA ARG A 33 -13.35 -12.30 19.68
C ARG A 33 -14.76 -11.74 19.45
N LEU A 34 -15.79 -12.45 19.91
CA LEU A 34 -17.18 -11.96 19.83
C LEU A 34 -17.35 -10.66 20.62
N ALA A 35 -16.89 -10.64 21.87
CA ALA A 35 -16.96 -9.44 22.72
C ALA A 35 -16.20 -8.24 22.11
N ALA A 36 -15.01 -8.47 21.55
CA ALA A 36 -14.26 -7.42 20.84
C ALA A 36 -15.03 -6.87 19.63
N MET A 37 -15.68 -7.75 18.86
CA MET A 37 -16.48 -7.35 17.71
C MET A 37 -17.74 -6.56 18.08
N GLU A 38 -18.42 -6.95 19.16
CA GLU A 38 -19.57 -6.21 19.71
C GLU A 38 -19.16 -4.82 20.21
N GLN A 39 -18.04 -4.72 20.92
CA GLN A 39 -17.48 -3.43 21.38
C GLN A 39 -17.08 -2.52 20.23
N ALA A 40 -16.58 -3.10 19.12
CA ALA A 40 -16.29 -2.40 17.88
C ALA A 40 -17.54 -2.06 17.05
N GLY A 41 -18.75 -2.30 17.58
CA GLY A 41 -20.02 -2.02 16.89
C GLY A 41 -20.18 -2.82 15.60
N HIS A 42 -19.63 -4.04 15.56
CA HIS A 42 -19.58 -4.89 14.37
C HIS A 42 -18.88 -4.26 13.15
N ASN A 43 -18.00 -3.28 13.37
CA ASN A 43 -17.14 -2.70 12.34
C ASN A 43 -15.66 -3.09 12.55
N THR A 44 -15.08 -3.84 11.61
CA THR A 44 -13.69 -4.30 11.71
C THR A 44 -12.67 -3.17 11.71
N PHE A 45 -12.99 -1.99 11.16
CA PHE A 45 -12.13 -0.81 11.23
C PHE A 45 -11.94 -0.27 12.67
N LEU A 46 -12.82 -0.66 13.59
CA LEU A 46 -12.76 -0.23 14.99
C LEU A 46 -12.15 -1.27 15.93
N LEU A 47 -11.75 -2.45 15.40
CA LEU A 47 -11.05 -3.47 16.18
C LEU A 47 -9.66 -2.98 16.58
N GLN A 48 -9.23 -3.37 17.78
CA GLN A 48 -7.84 -3.20 18.19
C GLN A 48 -7.01 -4.33 17.60
N ASN A 49 -5.84 -4.00 17.02
CA ASN A 49 -4.99 -5.01 16.39
C ASN A 49 -4.50 -6.10 17.37
N ALA A 50 -4.46 -5.79 18.68
CA ALA A 50 -4.15 -6.79 19.71
C ALA A 50 -5.15 -7.96 19.77
N ASP A 51 -6.38 -7.75 19.29
CA ASP A 51 -7.45 -8.74 19.26
C ASP A 51 -7.55 -9.46 17.91
N VAL A 52 -6.72 -9.08 16.94
CA VAL A 52 -6.70 -9.61 15.57
C VAL A 52 -5.54 -10.60 15.41
N PHE A 53 -5.86 -11.83 15.03
CA PHE A 53 -4.84 -12.87 14.83
C PHE A 53 -4.10 -12.72 13.49
N LEU A 54 -4.87 -12.48 12.40
CA LEU A 54 -4.36 -12.22 11.07
C LEU A 54 -5.06 -10.98 10.53
N ASP A 55 -4.33 -9.88 10.45
CA ASP A 55 -4.84 -8.63 9.89
C ASP A 55 -4.69 -8.64 8.37
N MET A 56 -5.84 -8.73 7.69
CA MET A 56 -5.94 -8.69 6.23
C MET A 56 -6.76 -7.46 5.78
N LEU A 57 -6.83 -6.42 6.60
CA LEU A 57 -7.63 -5.22 6.31
C LEU A 57 -7.10 -4.46 5.10
N THR A 58 -5.78 -4.40 4.94
CA THR A 58 -5.10 -3.68 3.84
C THR A 58 -3.70 -4.24 3.63
N ASP A 59 -3.16 -4.03 2.43
CA ASP A 59 -1.75 -4.23 2.08
C ASP A 59 -0.92 -2.92 2.22
N SER A 60 -1.59 -1.80 2.49
CA SER A 60 -0.97 -0.47 2.56
C SER A 60 -0.16 -0.27 3.84
N GLY A 61 1.16 -0.36 3.73
CA GLY A 61 2.10 0.00 4.82
C GLY A 61 2.28 -1.08 5.88
N VAL A 62 1.75 -2.28 5.68
CA VAL A 62 1.84 -3.42 6.61
C VAL A 62 2.81 -4.52 6.12
N ASN A 63 3.73 -4.14 5.22
CA ASN A 63 4.69 -5.06 4.62
C ASN A 63 5.84 -5.40 5.58
N ALA A 64 6.34 -6.64 5.52
CA ALA A 64 7.57 -7.02 6.19
C ALA A 64 8.79 -6.51 5.40
N MET A 65 9.59 -5.64 6.02
CA MET A 65 10.84 -5.14 5.42
C MET A 65 11.96 -6.19 5.49
N SER A 66 12.83 -6.20 4.49
CA SER A 66 14.05 -7.02 4.47
C SER A 66 15.07 -6.54 5.51
N GLN A 67 16.04 -7.40 5.83
CA GLN A 67 17.15 -7.02 6.72
C GLN A 67 17.94 -5.81 6.20
N ASP A 68 18.05 -5.66 4.87
CA ASP A 68 18.81 -4.56 4.26
C ASP A 68 18.04 -3.24 4.34
N GLN A 69 16.70 -3.30 4.20
CA GLN A 69 15.84 -2.15 4.45
C GLN A 69 15.90 -1.70 5.91
N GLN A 70 15.85 -2.65 6.85
CA GLN A 70 16.02 -2.35 8.29
C GLN A 70 17.39 -1.74 8.57
N ALA A 71 18.47 -2.27 7.97
CA ALA A 71 19.81 -1.72 8.12
C ALA A 71 19.92 -0.28 7.55
N ALA A 72 19.29 -0.02 6.40
CA ALA A 72 19.30 1.29 5.77
C ALA A 72 18.69 2.38 6.66
N MET A 73 17.67 2.04 7.46
CA MET A 73 17.06 2.98 8.41
C MET A 73 18.06 3.54 9.45
N PHE A 74 19.11 2.80 9.81
CA PHE A 74 20.13 3.27 10.75
C PHE A 74 21.17 4.21 10.12
N THR A 75 21.12 4.40 8.81
CA THR A 75 22.09 5.20 8.04
C THR A 75 21.40 6.27 7.19
N ALA A 76 20.15 6.61 7.54
CA ALA A 76 19.43 7.68 6.89
C ALA A 76 20.12 9.04 7.18
N ASP A 77 20.30 9.82 6.12
CA ASP A 77 20.69 11.22 6.21
C ASP A 77 19.45 12.10 6.38
N ASP A 78 19.29 12.69 7.56
CA ASP A 78 18.14 13.51 7.98
C ASP A 78 18.32 15.01 7.65
N ALA A 79 19.26 15.36 6.76
CA ALA A 79 19.44 16.73 6.31
C ALA A 79 18.14 17.34 5.74
N TYR A 80 17.82 18.57 6.17
CA TYR A 80 16.62 19.29 5.74
C TYR A 80 16.59 19.57 4.23
N ALA A 81 17.76 19.78 3.62
CA ALA A 81 17.93 19.94 2.18
C ALA A 81 19.22 19.26 1.73
N GLY A 82 19.18 18.60 0.58
CA GLY A 82 20.35 17.90 0.03
C GLY A 82 20.66 16.55 0.68
N SER A 83 19.66 15.88 1.28
CA SER A 83 19.82 14.55 1.86
C SER A 83 20.37 13.54 0.85
N ALA A 84 21.45 12.85 1.22
CA ALA A 84 22.00 11.75 0.44
C ALA A 84 21.00 10.58 0.33
N THR A 85 20.07 10.43 1.27
CA THR A 85 18.97 9.44 1.20
C THR A 85 18.03 9.76 0.05
N PHE A 86 17.68 11.04 -0.12
CA PHE A 86 16.87 11.49 -1.25
C PHE A 86 17.57 11.20 -2.58
N THR A 87 18.85 11.53 -2.72
CA THR A 87 19.60 11.28 -3.97
C THR A 87 19.59 9.80 -4.36
N ARG A 88 19.83 8.89 -3.39
CA ARG A 88 19.73 7.44 -3.67
C ARG A 88 18.34 7.00 -4.14
N LEU A 89 17.28 7.56 -3.56
CA LEU A 89 15.91 7.28 -3.98
C LEU A 89 15.63 7.85 -5.37
N TYR A 90 16.02 9.10 -5.63
CA TYR A 90 15.90 9.76 -6.92
C TYR A 90 16.56 8.95 -8.03
N ASP A 91 17.84 8.58 -7.85
CA ASP A 91 18.60 7.82 -8.84
C ASP A 91 17.90 6.50 -9.17
N LYS A 92 17.40 5.79 -8.15
CA LYS A 92 16.71 4.52 -8.34
C LYS A 92 15.34 4.68 -9.02
N VAL A 93 14.58 5.72 -8.70
CA VAL A 93 13.31 6.03 -9.36
C VAL A 93 13.54 6.38 -10.83
N VAL A 94 14.55 7.19 -11.14
CA VAL A 94 14.92 7.53 -12.52
C VAL A 94 15.36 6.28 -13.28
N GLU A 95 16.17 5.42 -12.68
CA GLU A 95 16.63 4.16 -13.27
C GLU A 95 15.46 3.22 -13.62
N LEU A 96 14.50 3.05 -12.69
CA LEU A 96 13.40 2.08 -12.84
C LEU A 96 12.26 2.60 -13.72
N PHE A 97 11.93 3.89 -13.62
CA PHE A 97 10.76 4.46 -14.27
C PHE A 97 11.10 5.36 -15.47
N GLY A 98 12.36 5.73 -15.67
CA GLY A 98 12.79 6.62 -16.75
C GLY A 98 12.27 8.05 -16.65
N MET A 99 11.77 8.46 -15.47
CA MET A 99 11.19 9.79 -15.25
C MET A 99 12.25 10.73 -14.66
N PRO A 100 12.69 11.78 -15.39
CA PRO A 100 13.79 12.64 -14.94
C PRO A 100 13.43 13.55 -13.76
N TRP A 101 12.14 13.69 -13.46
CA TRP A 101 11.63 14.52 -12.37
C TRP A 101 10.93 13.65 -11.34
N PHE A 102 11.30 13.84 -10.06
CA PHE A 102 10.72 13.12 -8.94
C PHE A 102 10.51 14.07 -7.76
N LEU A 103 9.28 14.10 -7.25
CA LEU A 103 8.89 14.84 -6.05
C LEU A 103 8.40 13.83 -5.01
N PRO A 104 9.14 13.60 -3.92
CA PRO A 104 8.72 12.66 -2.90
C PRO A 104 7.53 13.20 -2.11
N THR A 105 6.60 12.32 -1.78
CA THR A 105 5.49 12.59 -0.87
C THR A 105 5.46 11.54 0.23
N HIS A 106 4.77 11.80 1.33
CA HIS A 106 4.69 10.84 2.43
C HIS A 106 3.93 9.55 2.04
N GLN A 107 2.98 9.63 1.11
CA GLN A 107 2.28 8.48 0.50
C GLN A 107 1.51 8.89 -0.76
N GLY A 108 0.80 7.93 -1.36
CA GLY A 108 0.04 8.09 -2.62
C GLY A 108 -0.93 9.28 -2.63
N ARG A 109 -1.84 9.40 -1.64
CA ARG A 109 -2.86 10.46 -1.62
C ARG A 109 -2.30 11.89 -1.66
N ALA A 110 -1.11 12.11 -1.11
CA ALA A 110 -0.47 13.42 -1.18
C ALA A 110 0.05 13.73 -2.59
N ALA A 111 0.55 12.72 -3.31
CA ALA A 111 0.91 12.87 -4.72
C ALA A 111 -0.35 13.15 -5.56
N GLU A 112 -1.44 12.44 -5.30
CA GLU A 112 -2.75 12.67 -5.94
C GLU A 112 -3.24 14.11 -5.72
N ASN A 113 -3.17 14.62 -4.48
CA ASN A 113 -3.55 15.99 -4.19
C ASN A 113 -2.72 17.03 -4.95
N ILE A 114 -1.39 16.87 -5.01
CA ILE A 114 -0.50 17.77 -5.76
C ILE A 114 -0.87 17.77 -7.25
N LEU A 115 -1.04 16.58 -7.84
CA LEU A 115 -1.40 16.44 -9.25
C LEU A 115 -2.78 17.03 -9.55
N SER A 116 -3.79 16.69 -8.75
CA SER A 116 -5.15 17.19 -8.93
C SER A 116 -5.23 18.71 -8.83
N ARG A 117 -4.58 19.32 -7.83
CA ARG A 117 -4.54 20.79 -7.70
C ARG A 117 -3.81 21.47 -8.85
N ALA A 118 -2.73 20.86 -9.34
CA ALA A 118 -1.97 21.42 -10.45
C ALA A 118 -2.75 21.36 -11.77
N LEU A 119 -3.38 20.21 -12.05
CA LEU A 119 -3.87 19.86 -13.39
C LEU A 119 -5.38 20.03 -13.58
N ILE A 120 -6.18 19.89 -12.53
CA ILE A 120 -7.65 19.86 -12.65
C ILE A 120 -8.21 21.27 -12.53
N ARG A 121 -9.21 21.57 -13.36
CA ARG A 121 -10.04 22.77 -13.32
C ARG A 121 -11.52 22.38 -13.30
N PRO A 122 -12.42 23.23 -12.80
CA PRO A 122 -13.85 22.97 -12.86
C PRO A 122 -14.32 22.57 -14.27
N GLY A 123 -15.04 21.45 -14.36
CA GLY A 123 -15.49 20.87 -15.63
C GLY A 123 -14.47 19.97 -16.34
N THR A 124 -13.30 19.72 -15.76
CA THR A 124 -12.35 18.73 -16.29
C THR A 124 -12.92 17.32 -16.15
N ALA A 125 -12.96 16.57 -17.25
CA ALA A 125 -13.28 15.15 -17.21
C ALA A 125 -11.98 14.31 -17.11
N VAL A 126 -11.91 13.42 -16.13
CA VAL A 126 -10.75 12.54 -15.89
C VAL A 126 -11.14 11.09 -16.17
N PRO A 127 -10.75 10.54 -17.33
CA PRO A 127 -11.03 9.15 -17.66
C PRO A 127 -10.18 8.19 -16.80
N MET A 128 -10.80 7.14 -16.25
CA MET A 128 -10.14 6.10 -15.46
C MET A 128 -10.70 4.72 -15.79
N ASN A 129 -9.88 3.68 -15.73
CA ASN A 129 -10.34 2.29 -15.91
C ASN A 129 -11.08 1.72 -14.69
N TYR A 130 -10.93 2.35 -13.52
CA TYR A 130 -11.83 2.38 -12.37
C TYR A 130 -11.23 3.40 -11.40
N HIS A 131 -12.02 3.99 -10.51
CA HIS A 131 -11.43 4.91 -9.54
C HIS A 131 -10.95 4.21 -8.27
N PHE A 132 -9.85 4.73 -7.70
CA PHE A 132 -9.56 4.54 -6.28
C PHE A 132 -10.17 5.69 -5.47
N THR A 133 -10.53 5.41 -4.22
CA THR A 133 -11.38 6.29 -3.39
C THR A 133 -10.76 7.67 -3.17
N THR A 134 -9.48 7.74 -2.83
CA THR A 134 -8.79 9.03 -2.60
C THR A 134 -8.53 9.77 -3.91
N THR A 135 -8.24 9.06 -4.99
CA THR A 135 -8.03 9.67 -6.31
C THR A 135 -9.28 10.40 -6.77
N LYS A 136 -10.45 9.73 -6.71
CA LYS A 136 -11.75 10.37 -7.04
C LYS A 136 -12.06 11.55 -6.12
N ALA A 137 -11.82 11.40 -4.82
CA ALA A 137 -12.04 12.49 -3.87
C ALA A 137 -11.25 13.75 -4.28
N HIS A 138 -9.97 13.61 -4.62
CA HIS A 138 -9.16 14.75 -5.07
C HIS A 138 -9.58 15.31 -6.43
N VAL A 139 -10.06 14.48 -7.37
CA VAL A 139 -10.60 14.97 -8.65
C VAL A 139 -11.85 15.84 -8.41
N VAL A 140 -12.80 15.32 -7.65
CA VAL A 140 -14.08 15.99 -7.36
C VAL A 140 -13.88 17.24 -6.52
N GLU A 141 -12.97 17.21 -5.54
CA GLU A 141 -12.61 18.38 -4.71
C GLU A 141 -12.12 19.56 -5.57
N ASN A 142 -11.45 19.29 -6.69
CA ASN A 142 -10.97 20.30 -7.62
C ASN A 142 -11.98 20.66 -8.73
N GLY A 143 -13.23 20.19 -8.62
CA GLY A 143 -14.32 20.45 -9.58
C GLY A 143 -14.25 19.62 -10.86
N GLY A 144 -13.43 18.58 -10.89
CA GLY A 144 -13.41 17.61 -11.97
C GLY A 144 -14.46 16.51 -11.79
N GLU A 145 -14.72 15.78 -12.87
CA GLU A 145 -15.57 14.59 -12.90
C GLU A 145 -14.72 13.38 -13.29
N VAL A 146 -14.91 12.25 -12.60
CA VAL A 146 -14.28 10.99 -13.00
C VAL A 146 -15.21 10.26 -13.97
N ILE A 147 -14.69 9.91 -15.15
CA ILE A 147 -15.38 9.08 -16.13
C ILE A 147 -14.79 7.67 -16.07
N GLU A 148 -15.58 6.72 -15.59
CA GLU A 148 -15.15 5.32 -15.51
C GLU A 148 -15.35 4.61 -16.85
N MET A 149 -14.26 4.08 -17.39
CA MET A 149 -14.20 3.33 -18.63
C MET A 149 -13.81 1.89 -18.33
N ILE A 150 -14.72 1.18 -17.66
CA ILE A 150 -14.52 -0.22 -17.27
C ILE A 150 -14.73 -1.08 -18.52
N PRO A 151 -13.75 -1.90 -18.93
CA PRO A 151 -13.95 -2.83 -20.03
C PRO A 151 -14.97 -3.91 -19.62
N PRO A 152 -15.69 -4.55 -20.57
CA PRO A 152 -16.70 -5.55 -20.24
C PRO A 152 -16.20 -6.66 -19.31
N GLU A 153 -14.95 -7.09 -19.45
CA GLU A 153 -14.30 -8.11 -18.62
C GLU A 153 -14.13 -7.68 -17.15
N GLY A 154 -14.19 -6.38 -16.85
CA GLY A 154 -14.14 -5.83 -15.49
C GLY A 154 -15.51 -5.74 -14.79
N LEU A 155 -16.59 -6.11 -15.48
CA LEU A 155 -17.96 -6.12 -14.95
C LEU A 155 -18.46 -7.54 -14.61
N GLU A 156 -17.72 -8.57 -14.97
CA GLU A 156 -17.96 -9.98 -14.60
C GLU A 156 -17.48 -10.28 -13.17
#